data_AF-A0AA51HGB2-F1
#
_entry.id   AF-A0AA51HGB2-F1
#
_cell.length_a   1.000
_cell.length_b   1.000
_cell.length_c   1.000
_cell.angle_alpha   90.00
_cell.angle_beta   90.00
_cell.angle_gamma   90.00
#
_symmetry.space_group_name_H-M   'P 1'
#
loop_
_entity.id
_entity.type
_entity.pdbx_description
1 polymer ?
#
loop_
_entity_poly.entity_id
_entity_poly.type
_entity_poly.pdbx_seq_one_letter_code
_entity_poly.pdbx_strand_id
1 'polypeptide(L)'
;MEFQNLEQRIIHMYMDTFPDFVPVFDEAVSLQAQRQFYDFMKDTYRTLYDNPGLLFTSRHADDAHTYRFNKSADKKPELTNLMRRISKKMEDFLAFLFTIGNKGSLDKNRLIIENEQKINKNHLNIFNSVGLIYRVENNRKILSHKEYNDLFYGWKLLTDKQGASVLSFSRCMYNDKHSYASDIYKLLFGKKGNLEKLIHFLEENGYIRIDNRDNQISLDYVKNYDFREQQVKDAWAERTHGGISIKYDPFVWQPVYLCLRMPKTKEILSAFNDMEKELQDFIIKYNKKCDNCGYCTQTDKTGARKPNYITVNRGKDYNLCLLFPGFNYCFTDINEELADHMIQCLSFIDTVLKIR
;
A
#
# COMPACT_ATOMS: atom_id res chain seq x y z
N MET A 1 -1.75 15.16 -9.40
CA MET A 1 -0.41 15.37 -8.83
C MET A 1 0.57 15.21 -9.98
N GLU A 2 1.39 16.22 -10.23
CA GLU A 2 2.40 16.20 -11.31
C GLU A 2 3.79 16.14 -10.68
N PHE A 3 4.59 15.16 -11.07
CA PHE A 3 5.99 15.04 -10.65
C PHE A 3 6.91 15.44 -11.80
N GLN A 4 8.10 15.96 -11.49
CA GLN A 4 9.05 16.32 -12.55
C GLN A 4 9.75 15.10 -13.14
N ASN A 5 9.82 14.00 -12.39
CA ASN A 5 10.47 12.75 -12.80
C ASN A 5 9.95 11.53 -12.03
N LEU A 6 10.22 10.34 -12.55
CA LEU A 6 9.82 9.07 -11.93
C LEU A 6 10.45 8.87 -10.54
N GLU A 7 11.68 9.35 -10.33
CA GLU A 7 12.36 9.25 -9.05
C GLU A 7 11.59 9.99 -7.94
N GLN A 8 11.15 11.22 -8.22
CA GLN A 8 10.29 12.00 -7.33
C GLN A 8 8.98 11.27 -7.03
N ARG A 9 8.31 10.72 -8.04
CA ARG A 9 7.07 9.93 -7.86
C ARG A 9 7.28 8.77 -6.89
N ILE A 10 8.37 8.01 -7.04
CA ILE A 10 8.67 6.87 -6.17
C ILE A 10 9.00 7.35 -4.75
N ILE A 11 9.79 8.41 -4.58
CA ILE A 11 10.10 8.96 -3.26
C ILE A 11 8.82 9.49 -2.58
N HIS A 12 7.94 10.14 -3.34
CA HIS A 12 6.71 10.73 -2.83
C HIS A 12 5.78 9.69 -2.19
N MET A 13 5.81 8.42 -2.63
CA MET A 13 5.10 7.33 -1.95
C MET A 13 5.43 7.27 -0.45
N TYR A 14 6.71 7.44 -0.09
CA TYR A 14 7.14 7.40 1.31
C TYR A 14 6.65 8.62 2.09
N MET A 15 6.45 9.76 1.42
CA MET A 15 5.89 10.98 2.01
C MET A 15 4.37 10.86 2.19
N ASP A 16 3.64 10.41 1.18
CA ASP A 16 2.18 10.20 1.22
C ASP A 16 1.79 9.12 2.23
N THR A 17 2.66 8.12 2.42
CA THR A 17 2.44 7.03 3.37
C THR A 17 3.26 7.18 4.65
N PHE A 18 3.77 8.38 4.94
CA PHE A 18 4.41 8.68 6.22
C PHE A 18 3.31 9.04 7.23
N PRO A 19 3.09 8.23 8.27
CA PRO A 19 2.00 8.48 9.22
C PRO A 19 2.30 9.66 10.15
N ASP A 20 1.27 10.10 10.88
CA ASP A 20 1.46 10.97 12.03
C ASP A 20 2.28 10.28 13.14
N PHE A 21 2.94 11.10 13.96
CA PHE A 21 3.79 10.61 15.04
C PHE A 21 2.96 10.01 16.18
N VAL A 22 3.01 8.67 16.31
CA VAL A 22 2.41 7.92 17.41
C VAL A 22 3.53 7.24 18.20
N PRO A 23 3.92 7.78 19.36
CA PRO A 23 5.00 7.23 20.17
C PRO A 23 4.56 5.98 20.94
N VAL A 24 5.54 5.28 21.49
CA VAL A 24 5.32 4.22 22.48
C VAL A 24 6.05 4.58 23.79
N PHE A 25 5.51 4.13 24.92
CA PHE A 25 6.27 4.19 26.16
C PHE A 25 7.38 3.13 26.11
N ASP A 26 8.61 3.56 26.41
CA ASP A 26 9.77 2.69 26.54
C ASP A 26 10.61 3.20 27.72
N GLU A 27 11.11 2.29 28.57
CA GLU A 27 11.86 2.65 29.77
C GLU A 27 13.24 3.23 29.45
N ALA A 28 13.83 2.84 28.33
CA ALA A 28 15.18 3.21 27.93
C ALA A 28 15.21 4.35 26.89
N VAL A 29 14.13 4.54 26.13
CA VAL A 29 14.08 5.48 25.00
C VAL A 29 13.03 6.57 25.21
N SER A 30 13.49 7.81 25.32
CA SER A 30 12.63 8.97 25.56
C SER A 30 11.70 9.28 24.36
N LEU A 31 10.59 9.95 24.65
CA LEU A 31 9.69 10.50 23.64
C LEU A 31 10.43 11.43 22.66
N GLN A 32 11.36 12.22 23.17
CA GLN A 32 12.16 13.15 22.36
C GLN A 32 13.06 12.41 21.37
N ALA A 33 13.69 11.32 21.78
CA ALA A 33 14.49 10.47 20.89
C ALA A 33 13.64 9.88 19.76
N GLN A 34 12.45 9.36 20.09
CA GLN A 34 11.51 8.84 19.10
C GLN A 34 11.07 9.92 18.10
N ARG A 35 10.78 11.13 18.60
CA ARG A 35 10.39 12.28 17.78
C ARG A 35 11.52 12.76 16.87
N GLN A 36 12.74 12.83 17.39
CA GLN A 36 13.91 13.22 16.62
C GLN A 36 14.19 12.26 15.46
N PHE A 37 14.06 10.95 15.67
CA PHE A 37 14.18 9.98 14.58
C PHE A 37 13.02 10.09 13.57
N TYR A 38 11.80 10.35 14.04
CA TYR A 38 10.64 10.61 13.18
C TYR A 38 10.87 11.81 12.26
N ASP A 39 11.30 12.95 12.83
CA ASP A 39 11.59 14.17 12.07
C ASP A 39 12.78 13.95 11.11
N PHE A 40 13.84 13.25 11.55
CA PHE A 40 14.95 12.85 10.69
C PHE A 40 14.52 12.06 9.45
N MET A 41 13.68 11.03 9.60
CA MET A 41 13.20 10.22 8.47
C MET A 41 12.33 11.06 7.52
N LYS A 42 11.47 11.92 8.06
CA LYS A 42 10.63 12.84 7.29
C LYS A 42 11.49 13.82 6.47
N ASP A 43 12.50 14.41 7.08
CA ASP A 43 13.44 15.33 6.43
C ASP A 43 14.32 14.61 5.40
N THR A 44 14.66 13.34 5.65
CA THR A 44 15.35 12.50 4.67
C THR A 44 14.53 12.32 3.40
N TYR A 45 13.24 12.01 3.51
CA TYR A 45 12.38 11.87 2.33
C TYR A 45 12.19 13.17 1.57
N ARG A 46 11.97 14.29 2.28
CA ARG A 46 11.89 15.62 1.67
C ARG A 46 13.18 15.97 0.93
N THR A 47 14.33 15.77 1.56
CA THR A 47 15.65 16.02 0.96
C THR A 47 15.85 15.20 -0.32
N LEU A 48 15.48 13.92 -0.31
CA LEU A 48 15.58 13.07 -1.49
C LEU A 48 14.57 13.45 -2.57
N TYR A 49 13.37 13.89 -2.21
CA TYR A 49 12.36 14.36 -3.16
C TYR A 49 12.78 15.66 -3.86
N ASP A 50 13.30 16.62 -3.09
CA ASP A 50 13.77 17.92 -3.60
C ASP A 50 15.06 17.75 -4.43
N ASN A 51 15.93 16.81 -4.03
CA ASN A 51 17.15 16.49 -4.77
C ASN A 51 17.34 14.98 -5.00
N PRO A 52 16.62 14.39 -5.98
CA PRO A 52 16.75 12.96 -6.30
C PRO A 52 18.17 12.57 -6.75
N GLY A 53 18.97 13.54 -7.19
CA GLY A 53 20.36 13.33 -7.60
C GLY A 53 21.28 12.80 -6.49
N LEU A 54 20.86 12.91 -5.22
CA LEU A 54 21.60 12.33 -4.09
C LEU A 54 21.57 10.81 -4.09
N LEU A 55 20.48 10.21 -4.55
CA LEU A 55 20.29 8.76 -4.60
C LEU A 55 20.38 8.22 -6.03
N PHE A 56 19.90 8.96 -7.03
CA PHE A 56 19.78 8.52 -8.42
C PHE A 56 20.80 9.22 -9.33
N THR A 57 21.44 8.46 -10.21
CA THR A 57 22.47 8.96 -11.14
C THR A 57 21.88 9.55 -12.41
N SER A 58 20.63 9.21 -12.72
CA SER A 58 19.87 9.72 -13.85
C SER A 58 18.46 10.07 -13.38
N ARG A 59 17.79 10.92 -14.15
CA ARG A 59 16.38 11.30 -13.95
C ARG A 59 15.62 10.97 -15.21
N HIS A 60 14.40 10.48 -15.04
CA HIS A 60 13.55 10.07 -16.16
C HIS A 60 12.26 10.87 -16.12
N ALA A 61 11.75 11.28 -17.30
CA ALA A 61 10.48 11.98 -17.39
C ALA A 61 9.37 11.17 -16.68
N ASP A 62 8.48 11.87 -15.96
CA ASP A 62 7.37 11.22 -15.29
C ASP A 62 6.31 10.74 -16.28
N ASP A 63 6.45 9.50 -16.74
CA ASP A 63 5.60 8.91 -17.78
C ASP A 63 4.79 7.71 -17.27
N ALA A 64 4.42 7.75 -15.99
CA ALA A 64 3.70 6.71 -15.25
C ALA A 64 2.51 6.10 -16.00
N HIS A 65 2.18 4.86 -15.65
CA HIS A 65 1.14 4.10 -16.33
C HIS A 65 -0.25 4.70 -16.15
N THR A 66 -1.06 4.60 -17.21
CA THR A 66 -2.46 5.05 -17.19
C THR A 66 -3.33 4.02 -16.50
N TYR A 67 -3.08 2.73 -16.75
CA TYR A 67 -3.92 1.62 -16.31
C TYR A 67 -3.23 0.76 -15.26
N ARG A 68 -3.77 0.76 -14.03
CA ARG A 68 -3.23 -0.02 -12.90
C ARG A 68 -3.12 -1.52 -13.17
N PHE A 69 -4.16 -2.09 -13.77
CA PHE A 69 -4.33 -3.53 -13.94
C PHE A 69 -3.93 -4.05 -15.32
N ASN A 70 -3.80 -3.17 -16.30
CA ASN A 70 -3.37 -3.50 -17.67
C ASN A 70 -2.28 -2.52 -18.13
N LYS A 71 -1.15 -2.49 -17.40
CA LYS A 71 0.00 -1.63 -17.70
C LYS A 71 0.55 -1.87 -19.11
N SER A 72 0.36 -3.06 -19.68
CA SER A 72 0.69 -3.38 -21.08
C SER A 72 -0.08 -2.56 -22.12
N ALA A 73 -1.27 -2.03 -21.77
CA ALA A 73 -2.05 -1.17 -22.67
C ALA A 73 -1.29 0.10 -23.07
N ASP A 74 -0.39 0.58 -22.21
CA ASP A 74 0.44 1.76 -22.50
C ASP A 74 1.58 1.45 -23.49
N LYS A 75 1.81 0.17 -23.85
CA LYS A 75 2.88 -0.28 -24.78
C LYS A 75 4.30 0.15 -24.36
N LYS A 76 4.54 0.27 -23.06
CA LYS A 76 5.84 0.65 -22.46
C LYS A 76 6.37 -0.43 -21.50
N PRO A 77 6.80 -1.60 -21.98
CA PRO A 77 7.27 -2.68 -21.10
C PRO A 77 8.50 -2.27 -20.26
N GLU A 78 9.39 -1.44 -20.83
CA GLU A 78 10.60 -0.97 -20.13
C GLU A 78 10.32 -0.03 -18.96
N LEU A 79 9.17 0.68 -18.98
CA LEU A 79 8.78 1.59 -17.91
C LEU A 79 8.60 0.85 -16.58
N THR A 80 7.90 -0.29 -16.59
CA THR A 80 7.70 -1.09 -15.38
C THR A 80 9.04 -1.54 -14.79
N ASN A 81 10.00 -1.97 -15.63
CA ASN A 81 11.33 -2.38 -15.18
C ASN A 81 12.12 -1.19 -14.62
N LEU A 82 12.02 -0.02 -15.25
CA LEU A 82 12.63 1.21 -14.77
C LEU A 82 12.10 1.61 -13.40
N MET A 83 10.77 1.71 -13.22
CA MET A 83 10.15 2.08 -11.95
C MET A 83 10.46 1.07 -10.83
N ARG A 84 10.53 -0.23 -11.16
CA ARG A 84 11.01 -1.27 -10.20
C ARG A 84 12.44 -1.02 -9.76
N ARG A 85 13.36 -0.69 -10.69
CA ARG A 85 14.75 -0.38 -10.35
C ARG A 85 14.87 0.87 -9.48
N ILE A 86 14.08 1.90 -9.77
CA ILE A 86 14.02 3.12 -8.96
C ILE A 86 13.52 2.79 -7.55
N SER A 87 12.42 2.05 -7.42
CA SER A 87 11.85 1.61 -6.13
C SER A 87 12.86 0.78 -5.33
N LYS A 88 13.50 -0.18 -5.98
CA LYS A 88 14.52 -1.03 -5.37
C LYS A 88 15.70 -0.24 -4.81
N LYS A 89 16.12 0.83 -5.49
CA LYS A 89 17.22 1.68 -5.01
C LYS A 89 16.85 2.42 -3.72
N MET A 90 15.59 2.86 -3.61
CA MET A 90 15.06 3.46 -2.39
C MET A 90 14.95 2.43 -1.26
N GLU A 91 14.42 1.25 -1.55
CA GLU A 91 14.35 0.12 -0.62
C GLU A 91 15.73 -0.30 -0.11
N ASP A 92 16.74 -0.34 -0.99
CA ASP A 92 18.13 -0.68 -0.63
C ASP A 92 18.76 0.35 0.29
N PHE A 93 18.50 1.64 0.06
CA PHE A 93 18.95 2.69 0.95
C PHE A 93 18.32 2.55 2.34
N LEU A 94 17.00 2.32 2.41
CA LEU A 94 16.28 2.11 3.67
C LEU A 94 16.71 0.83 4.40
N ALA A 95 16.93 -0.26 3.67
CA ALA A 95 17.44 -1.51 4.23
C ALA A 95 18.87 -1.33 4.76
N PHE A 96 19.69 -0.51 4.10
CA PHE A 96 21.02 -0.15 4.60
C PHE A 96 20.93 0.64 5.92
N LEU A 97 20.07 1.66 6.01
CA LEU A 97 19.82 2.40 7.26
C LEU A 97 19.34 1.47 8.38
N PHE A 98 18.38 0.60 8.07
CA PHE A 98 17.89 -0.41 9.01
C PHE A 98 19.02 -1.31 9.51
N THR A 99 19.86 -1.82 8.60
CA THR A 99 20.96 -2.74 8.92
C THR A 99 22.01 -2.10 9.82
N ILE A 100 22.44 -0.85 9.53
CA ILE A 100 23.44 -0.18 10.38
C ILE A 100 22.88 0.16 11.76
N GLY A 101 21.58 0.43 11.89
CA GLY A 101 20.93 0.60 13.19
C GLY A 101 20.86 -0.70 13.96
N ASN A 102 20.35 -1.77 13.34
CA ASN A 102 20.18 -3.08 13.97
C ASN A 102 21.52 -3.66 14.46
N LYS A 103 22.54 -3.65 13.59
CA LYS A 103 23.88 -4.18 13.93
C LYS A 103 24.76 -3.21 14.72
N GLY A 104 24.47 -1.92 14.62
CA GLY A 104 25.23 -0.90 15.32
C GLY A 104 24.97 -0.92 16.83
N SER A 105 25.94 -0.41 17.58
CA SER A 105 25.83 -0.20 19.03
C SER A 105 25.80 1.28 19.35
N LEU A 106 25.22 1.63 20.50
CA LEU A 106 25.19 3.00 20.97
C LEU A 106 26.38 3.27 21.88
N ASP A 107 27.05 4.40 21.64
CA ASP A 107 28.00 5.01 22.57
C ASP A 107 27.52 6.43 22.85
N LYS A 108 26.72 6.55 23.93
CA LYS A 108 25.91 7.73 24.21
C LYS A 108 25.01 8.04 23.00
N ASN A 109 25.08 9.26 22.51
CA ASN A 109 24.29 9.84 21.44
C ASN A 109 24.84 9.54 20.04
N ARG A 110 25.64 8.48 19.90
CA ARG A 110 26.34 8.13 18.66
C ARG A 110 26.08 6.68 18.31
N LEU A 111 25.88 6.42 17.03
CA LEU A 111 25.79 5.06 16.50
C LEU A 111 27.16 4.60 16.02
N ILE A 112 27.67 3.54 16.63
CA ILE A 112 28.88 2.85 16.23
C ILE A 112 28.50 1.76 15.24
N ILE A 113 28.96 1.88 14.00
CA ILE A 113 28.69 0.95 12.91
C ILE A 113 29.78 -0.12 12.89
N GLU A 114 29.37 -1.38 12.74
CA GLU A 114 30.30 -2.50 12.56
C GLU A 114 31.21 -2.32 11.33
N ASN A 115 32.46 -2.74 11.47
CA ASN A 115 33.49 -2.51 10.45
C ASN A 115 33.19 -3.18 9.10
N GLU A 116 32.43 -4.27 9.09
CA GLU A 116 32.05 -5.00 7.87
C GLU A 116 31.07 -4.21 6.97
N GLN A 117 30.30 -3.28 7.54
CA GLN A 117 29.33 -2.50 6.77
C GLN A 117 30.02 -1.45 5.91
N LYS A 118 29.95 -1.61 4.58
CA LYS A 118 30.54 -0.66 3.63
C LYS A 118 29.62 0.54 3.42
N ILE A 119 30.12 1.72 3.75
CA ILE A 119 29.43 2.99 3.46
C ILE A 119 30.04 3.57 2.20
N ASN A 120 29.23 3.67 1.15
CA ASN A 120 29.68 4.23 -0.13
C ASN A 120 29.57 5.77 -0.13
N LYS A 121 30.18 6.42 -1.14
CA LYS A 121 30.17 7.88 -1.28
C LYS A 121 28.76 8.47 -1.38
N ASN A 122 27.81 7.77 -2.02
CA ASN A 122 26.44 8.27 -2.16
C ASN A 122 25.71 8.27 -0.81
N HIS A 123 25.90 7.23 0.02
CA HIS A 123 25.37 7.21 1.39
C HIS A 123 25.93 8.37 2.21
N LEU A 124 27.24 8.64 2.12
CA LEU A 124 27.86 9.77 2.81
C LEU A 124 27.33 11.13 2.33
N ASN A 125 27.07 11.28 1.03
CA ASN A 125 26.47 12.50 0.49
C ASN A 125 25.06 12.70 1.06
N ILE A 126 24.22 11.66 1.06
CA ILE A 126 22.89 11.72 1.64
C ILE A 126 22.98 12.07 3.13
N PHE A 127 23.82 11.36 3.89
CA PHE A 127 24.05 11.60 5.32
C PHE A 127 24.37 13.06 5.61
N ASN A 128 25.33 13.63 4.89
CA ASN A 128 25.71 15.03 5.07
C ASN A 128 24.55 15.99 4.75
N SER A 129 23.76 15.69 3.71
CA SER A 129 22.60 16.49 3.32
C SER A 129 21.47 16.45 4.36
N VAL A 130 21.37 15.38 5.15
CA VAL A 130 20.36 15.21 6.21
C VAL A 130 20.93 15.42 7.62
N GLY A 131 22.09 16.07 7.75
CA GLY A 131 22.65 16.44 9.06
C GLY A 131 23.42 15.35 9.81
N LEU A 132 23.54 14.13 9.25
CA LEU A 132 24.39 13.07 9.78
C LEU A 132 25.87 13.35 9.51
N ILE A 133 26.69 13.20 10.55
CA ILE A 133 28.14 13.32 10.48
C ILE A 133 28.74 11.93 10.63
N TYR A 134 29.47 11.50 9.60
CA TYR A 134 30.25 10.27 9.62
C TYR A 134 31.72 10.54 9.96
N ARG A 135 32.28 9.78 10.92
CA ARG A 135 33.70 9.82 11.30
C ARG A 135 34.25 8.42 11.48
N VAL A 136 35.57 8.29 11.34
CA VAL A 136 36.31 7.09 11.72
C VAL A 136 37.22 7.44 12.88
N GLU A 137 36.97 6.86 14.05
CA GLU A 137 37.76 7.10 15.28
C GLU A 137 38.21 5.75 15.84
N ASN A 138 39.52 5.56 16.06
CA ASN A 138 40.09 4.30 16.56
C ASN A 138 39.62 3.05 15.79
N ASN A 139 39.63 3.11 14.46
CA ASN A 139 39.11 2.05 13.57
C ASN A 139 37.63 1.69 13.79
N ARG A 140 36.82 2.60 14.35
CA ARG A 140 35.37 2.47 14.47
C ARG A 140 34.68 3.50 13.60
N LYS A 141 33.64 3.08 12.90
CA LYS A 141 32.78 3.93 12.09
C LYS A 141 31.70 4.52 12.98
N ILE A 142 31.59 5.84 13.02
CA ILE A 142 30.71 6.56 13.96
C ILE A 142 29.79 7.47 13.19
N LEU A 143 28.49 7.39 13.49
CA LEU A 143 27.50 8.38 13.12
C LEU A 143 27.10 9.22 14.33
N SER A 144 27.01 10.51 14.10
CA SER A 144 26.42 11.51 14.99
C SER A 144 25.50 12.41 14.16
N HIS A 145 24.71 13.26 14.80
CA HIS A 145 23.87 14.22 14.10
C HIS A 145 24.04 15.62 14.68
N LYS A 146 23.96 16.64 13.83
CA LYS A 146 24.22 18.04 14.22
C LYS A 146 23.20 18.61 15.20
N GLU A 147 21.91 18.30 14.98
CA GLU A 147 20.80 18.91 15.72
C GLU A 147 20.04 17.88 16.59
N TYR A 148 19.70 16.73 16.02
CA TYR A 148 19.01 15.64 16.70
C TYR A 148 19.94 14.73 17.52
N ASN A 149 20.36 15.18 18.70
CA ASN A 149 21.33 14.47 19.53
C ASN A 149 20.89 13.07 19.99
N ASP A 150 19.60 12.83 20.19
CA ASP A 150 19.06 11.57 20.75
C ASP A 150 18.45 10.65 19.68
N LEU A 151 18.53 11.01 18.39
CA LEU A 151 17.84 10.29 17.33
C LEU A 151 18.21 8.81 17.27
N PHE A 152 19.45 8.44 17.60
CA PHE A 152 19.90 7.06 17.49
C PHE A 152 19.26 6.14 18.53
N TYR A 153 18.77 6.66 19.66
CA TYR A 153 17.96 5.88 20.59
C TYR A 153 16.61 5.51 19.96
N GLY A 154 15.96 6.47 19.28
CA GLY A 154 14.72 6.22 18.53
C GLY A 154 14.93 5.29 17.31
N TRP A 155 16.04 5.46 16.60
CA TRP A 155 16.46 4.56 15.52
C TRP A 155 16.61 3.13 16.03
N LYS A 156 17.36 2.94 17.12
CA LYS A 156 17.60 1.62 17.72
C LYS A 156 16.32 0.96 18.20
N LEU A 157 15.40 1.72 18.80
CA LEU A 157 14.11 1.18 19.23
C LEU A 157 13.37 0.50 18.07
N LEU A 158 13.36 1.08 16.87
CA LEU A 158 12.69 0.51 15.71
C LEU A 158 13.44 -0.66 15.06
N THR A 159 14.76 -0.69 15.18
CA THR A 159 15.57 -1.77 14.58
C THR A 159 15.74 -2.98 15.51
N ASP A 160 15.56 -2.80 16.81
CA ASP A 160 15.82 -3.83 17.82
C ASP A 160 14.54 -4.50 18.36
N LYS A 161 13.37 -3.88 18.13
CA LYS A 161 12.10 -4.45 18.60
C LYS A 161 11.81 -5.83 17.98
N GLN A 162 11.08 -6.67 18.71
CA GLN A 162 10.59 -7.93 18.17
C GLN A 162 9.71 -7.67 16.94
N GLY A 163 9.95 -8.40 15.85
CA GLY A 163 9.23 -8.18 14.59
C GLY A 163 9.64 -6.90 13.83
N ALA A 164 10.79 -6.30 14.17
CA ALA A 164 11.35 -5.17 13.43
C ALA A 164 11.40 -5.45 11.92
N SER A 165 11.00 -4.46 11.14
CA SER A 165 10.91 -4.56 9.69
C SER A 165 11.31 -3.24 9.04
N VAL A 166 11.84 -3.31 7.81
CA VAL A 166 12.12 -2.11 7.02
C VAL A 166 10.86 -1.27 6.82
N LEU A 167 9.68 -1.90 6.70
CA LEU A 167 8.41 -1.19 6.57
C LEU A 167 8.14 -0.30 7.80
N SER A 168 8.14 -0.88 9.00
CA SER A 168 7.87 -0.14 10.24
C SER A 168 8.96 0.91 10.53
N PHE A 169 10.22 0.56 10.30
CA PHE A 169 11.36 1.46 10.43
C PHE A 169 11.26 2.67 9.50
N SER A 170 11.00 2.44 8.20
CA SER A 170 10.92 3.49 7.18
C SER A 170 9.83 4.53 7.45
N ARG A 171 8.83 4.19 8.25
CA ARG A 171 7.66 5.04 8.54
C ARG A 171 7.51 5.36 10.02
N CYS A 172 8.55 5.09 10.80
CA CYS A 172 8.60 5.36 12.24
C CYS A 172 7.38 4.82 13.00
N MET A 173 6.96 3.60 12.68
CA MET A 173 5.82 2.94 13.30
C MET A 173 6.24 2.31 14.63
N TYR A 174 6.23 3.10 15.69
CA TYR A 174 6.64 2.68 17.03
C TYR A 174 5.61 1.75 17.69
N ASN A 175 4.32 2.11 17.63
CA ASN A 175 3.24 1.39 18.30
C ASN A 175 2.62 0.32 17.38
N ASP A 176 2.95 -0.96 17.63
CA ASP A 176 2.45 -2.10 16.85
C ASP A 176 0.93 -2.35 16.97
N LYS A 177 0.29 -1.80 18.01
CA LYS A 177 -1.17 -1.87 18.20
C LYS A 177 -1.92 -0.77 17.44
N HIS A 178 -1.22 0.22 16.91
CA HIS A 178 -1.82 1.33 16.18
C HIS A 178 -2.00 1.01 14.70
N SER A 179 -3.19 1.28 14.15
CA SER A 179 -3.44 1.10 12.71
C SER A 179 -2.99 2.32 11.91
N TYR A 180 -1.69 2.39 11.64
CA TYR A 180 -1.12 3.46 10.82
C TYR A 180 -1.71 3.50 9.41
N ALA A 181 -2.02 2.34 8.80
CA ALA A 181 -2.58 2.29 7.46
C ALA A 181 -4.00 2.90 7.41
N SER A 182 -4.83 2.69 8.43
CA SER A 182 -6.11 3.38 8.58
C SER A 182 -5.96 4.89 8.53
N ASP A 183 -5.09 5.47 9.36
CA ASP A 183 -4.93 6.92 9.43
C ASP A 183 -4.37 7.50 8.12
N ILE A 184 -3.37 6.83 7.54
CA ILE A 184 -2.80 7.20 6.24
C ILE A 184 -3.89 7.26 5.17
N TYR A 185 -4.73 6.22 5.05
CA TYR A 185 -5.74 6.19 3.99
C TYR A 185 -6.92 7.13 4.23
N LYS A 186 -7.31 7.39 5.49
CA LYS A 186 -8.26 8.45 5.82
C LYS A 186 -7.77 9.82 5.36
N LEU A 187 -6.48 10.10 5.55
CA LEU A 187 -5.86 11.33 5.05
C LEU A 187 -5.84 11.38 3.52
N LEU A 188 -5.44 10.28 2.86
CA LEU A 188 -5.27 10.21 1.40
C LEU A 188 -6.61 10.25 0.62
N PHE A 189 -7.68 9.69 1.16
CA PHE A 189 -9.03 9.79 0.57
C PHE A 189 -9.79 11.05 0.99
N GLY A 190 -9.21 11.87 1.88
CA GLY A 190 -9.74 13.16 2.27
C GLY A 190 -10.74 13.12 3.44
N LYS A 191 -10.87 14.26 4.12
CA LYS A 191 -11.53 14.46 5.42
C LYS A 191 -13.06 14.38 5.44
N LYS A 192 -13.69 13.74 4.45
CA LYS A 192 -15.16 13.77 4.29
C LYS A 192 -15.92 12.71 5.10
N GLY A 193 -15.27 11.94 5.97
CA GLY A 193 -15.97 10.95 6.81
C GLY A 193 -16.47 9.72 6.05
N ASN A 194 -16.38 9.68 4.71
CA ASN A 194 -16.96 8.62 3.89
C ASN A 194 -16.22 7.29 4.05
N LEU A 195 -14.89 7.34 4.13
CA LEU A 195 -14.09 6.15 4.41
C LEU A 195 -14.33 5.67 5.84
N GLU A 196 -14.46 6.60 6.80
CA GLU A 196 -14.80 6.28 8.18
C GLU A 196 -16.16 5.59 8.30
N LYS A 197 -17.18 6.06 7.59
CA LYS A 197 -18.51 5.43 7.52
C LYS A 197 -18.42 3.98 7.04
N LEU A 198 -17.66 3.73 5.97
CA LEU A 198 -17.44 2.39 5.44
C LEU A 198 -16.66 1.50 6.41
N ILE A 199 -15.58 2.02 7.02
CA ILE A 199 -14.78 1.30 8.03
C ILE A 199 -15.63 0.92 9.24
N HIS A 200 -16.45 1.85 9.74
CA HIS A 200 -17.32 1.60 10.88
C HIS A 200 -18.30 0.46 10.59
N PHE A 201 -18.96 0.49 9.43
CA PHE A 201 -19.81 -0.62 8.99
C PHE A 201 -19.05 -1.95 8.96
N LEU A 202 -17.83 -1.98 8.39
CA LEU A 202 -17.01 -3.19 8.30
C LEU A 202 -16.67 -3.74 9.70
N GLU A 203 -16.25 -2.89 10.63
CA GLU A 203 -15.93 -3.29 12.01
C GLU A 203 -17.16 -3.83 12.75
N GLU A 204 -18.30 -3.12 12.66
CA GLU A 204 -19.55 -3.55 13.31
C GLU A 204 -20.10 -4.86 12.75
N ASN A 205 -19.83 -5.14 11.47
CA ASN A 205 -20.30 -6.36 10.80
C ASN A 205 -19.25 -7.47 10.79
N GLY A 206 -18.24 -7.41 11.67
CA GLY A 206 -17.31 -8.52 11.91
C GLY A 206 -16.30 -8.78 10.79
N TYR A 207 -15.98 -7.77 9.97
CA TYR A 207 -14.85 -7.86 9.05
C TYR A 207 -13.55 -7.69 9.83
N ILE A 208 -12.57 -8.54 9.54
CA ILE A 208 -11.25 -8.53 10.18
C ILE A 208 -10.37 -7.52 9.46
N ARG A 209 -9.80 -6.57 10.22
CA ARG A 209 -8.78 -5.64 9.73
C ARG A 209 -7.44 -6.35 9.59
N ILE A 210 -6.79 -6.16 8.45
CA ILE A 210 -5.42 -6.60 8.20
C ILE A 210 -4.63 -5.38 7.74
N ASP A 211 -3.73 -4.93 8.60
CA ASP A 211 -2.78 -3.86 8.29
C ASP A 211 -1.53 -4.44 7.62
N ASN A 212 -1.00 -3.71 6.64
CA ASN A 212 0.32 -3.92 6.07
C ASN A 212 0.60 -5.28 5.40
N ARG A 213 -0.41 -5.86 4.76
CA ARG A 213 -0.27 -7.12 4.02
C ARG A 213 0.82 -7.01 2.96
N ASP A 214 1.56 -8.11 2.77
CA ASP A 214 2.68 -8.21 1.82
C ASP A 214 3.84 -7.24 2.11
N ASN A 215 4.00 -6.81 3.37
CA ASN A 215 5.04 -5.87 3.83
C ASN A 215 5.00 -4.51 3.09
N GLN A 216 3.80 -4.04 2.79
CA GLN A 216 3.51 -2.75 2.15
C GLN A 216 2.45 -2.01 2.95
N ILE A 217 2.45 -0.68 2.91
CA ILE A 217 1.31 0.09 3.44
C ILE A 217 0.06 -0.30 2.64
N SER A 218 -0.85 -0.97 3.34
CA SER A 218 -2.10 -1.47 2.80
C SER A 218 -3.08 -1.68 3.96
N LEU A 219 -4.36 -1.55 3.65
CA LEU A 219 -5.43 -1.75 4.62
C LEU A 219 -6.50 -2.63 3.98
N ASP A 220 -6.66 -3.82 4.52
CA ASP A 220 -7.71 -4.75 4.13
C ASP A 220 -8.72 -4.89 5.28
N TYR A 221 -10.01 -4.92 4.95
CA TYR A 221 -11.06 -5.42 5.86
C TYR A 221 -11.73 -6.58 5.16
N VAL A 222 -11.71 -7.75 5.78
CA VAL A 222 -12.11 -8.99 5.10
C VAL A 222 -13.00 -9.87 5.98
N LYS A 223 -13.95 -10.53 5.33
CA LYS A 223 -14.76 -11.60 5.93
C LYS A 223 -14.67 -12.83 5.03
N ASN A 224 -14.39 -13.99 5.59
CA ASN A 224 -14.33 -15.24 4.83
C ASN A 224 -15.74 -15.81 4.63
N TYR A 225 -16.06 -16.16 3.38
CA TYR A 225 -17.33 -16.78 2.99
C TYR A 225 -17.16 -18.21 2.48
N ASP A 226 -15.98 -18.80 2.67
CA ASP A 226 -15.71 -20.21 2.38
C ASP A 226 -15.58 -21.02 3.68
N PHE A 227 -15.88 -22.32 3.59
CA PHE A 227 -15.84 -23.23 4.73
C PHE A 227 -14.42 -23.44 5.27
N ARG A 228 -13.43 -23.26 4.40
CA ARG A 228 -12.02 -23.37 4.76
C ARG A 228 -11.45 -21.98 4.94
N GLU A 229 -10.67 -21.82 5.99
CA GLU A 229 -9.80 -20.68 6.12
C GLU A 229 -8.77 -20.70 4.98
N GLN A 230 -8.70 -19.61 4.22
CA GLN A 230 -7.76 -19.44 3.13
C GLN A 230 -6.96 -18.16 3.37
N GLN A 231 -5.73 -18.12 2.86
CA GLN A 231 -4.98 -16.89 2.86
C GLN A 231 -5.68 -15.84 2.00
N VAL A 232 -5.84 -14.65 2.56
CA VAL A 232 -6.36 -13.48 1.85
C VAL A 232 -5.46 -13.15 0.67
N LYS A 233 -6.05 -13.08 -0.53
CA LYS A 233 -5.37 -12.70 -1.76
C LYS A 233 -5.57 -11.22 -2.03
N ASP A 234 -4.90 -10.72 -3.05
CA ASP A 234 -5.23 -9.41 -3.61
C ASP A 234 -6.69 -9.37 -4.09
N ALA A 235 -7.33 -8.21 -3.94
CA ALA A 235 -8.74 -8.02 -4.28
C ALA A 235 -9.09 -8.46 -5.71
N TRP A 236 -8.17 -8.30 -6.66
CA TRP A 236 -8.38 -8.70 -8.06
C TRP A 236 -8.38 -10.23 -8.27
N ALA A 237 -7.78 -10.99 -7.35
CA ALA A 237 -7.67 -12.45 -7.38
C ALA A 237 -8.54 -13.14 -6.31
N GLU A 238 -9.15 -12.35 -5.44
CA GLU A 238 -9.89 -12.84 -4.29
C GLU A 238 -11.21 -13.49 -4.72
N ARG A 239 -11.52 -14.64 -4.13
CA ARG A 239 -12.71 -15.44 -4.46
C ARG A 239 -13.49 -15.89 -3.23
N THR A 240 -12.87 -15.87 -2.06
CA THR A 240 -13.44 -16.40 -0.82
C THR A 240 -13.70 -15.30 0.21
N HIS A 241 -12.92 -14.23 0.20
CA HIS A 241 -13.10 -13.10 1.11
C HIS A 241 -13.85 -11.94 0.46
N GLY A 242 -14.88 -11.45 1.14
CA GLY A 242 -15.51 -10.16 0.82
C GLY A 242 -14.99 -9.05 1.70
N GLY A 243 -15.34 -7.81 1.39
CA GLY A 243 -14.88 -6.61 2.10
C GLY A 243 -14.12 -5.67 1.18
N ILE A 244 -13.06 -5.03 1.66
CA ILE A 244 -12.31 -4.03 0.90
C ILE A 244 -10.80 -4.26 0.93
N SER A 245 -10.10 -3.63 -0.01
CA SER A 245 -8.65 -3.53 -0.05
C SER A 245 -8.23 -2.12 -0.45
N ILE A 246 -7.40 -1.47 0.34
CA ILE A 246 -6.87 -0.15 0.08
C ILE A 246 -5.35 -0.22 -0.05
N LYS A 247 -4.82 0.35 -1.12
CA LYS A 247 -3.40 0.27 -1.47
C LYS A 247 -2.90 1.55 -2.14
N TYR A 248 -1.58 1.68 -2.18
CA TYR A 248 -0.85 2.72 -2.90
C TYR A 248 0.04 2.09 -3.98
N ASP A 249 -0.20 2.40 -5.26
CA ASP A 249 0.65 1.97 -6.39
C ASP A 249 1.36 3.19 -7.00
N PRO A 250 2.66 3.41 -6.72
CA PRO A 250 3.36 4.56 -7.26
C PRO A 250 3.61 4.45 -8.77
N PHE A 251 3.21 3.36 -9.45
CA PHE A 251 3.49 3.17 -10.88
C PHE A 251 2.42 3.76 -11.79
N VAL A 252 1.35 4.30 -11.22
CA VAL A 252 0.20 4.83 -11.95
C VAL A 252 -0.10 6.27 -11.57
N TRP A 253 -0.81 6.99 -12.45
CA TRP A 253 -1.16 8.40 -12.24
C TRP A 253 -1.98 8.66 -10.97
N GLN A 254 -2.92 7.78 -10.65
CA GLN A 254 -3.71 7.84 -9.43
C GLN A 254 -3.25 6.71 -8.49
N PRO A 255 -2.30 6.99 -7.59
CA PRO A 255 -1.60 5.94 -6.86
C PRO A 255 -2.45 5.30 -5.77
N VAL A 256 -3.29 6.08 -5.10
CA VAL A 256 -4.19 5.59 -4.05
C VAL A 256 -5.42 4.97 -4.68
N TYR A 257 -5.84 3.80 -4.19
CA TYR A 257 -7.06 3.17 -4.63
C TYR A 257 -7.69 2.27 -3.58
N LEU A 258 -8.99 2.12 -3.71
CA LEU A 258 -9.88 1.28 -2.91
C LEU A 258 -10.54 0.26 -3.84
N CYS A 259 -10.48 -1.01 -3.47
CA CYS A 259 -11.16 -2.10 -4.16
C CYS A 259 -12.26 -2.69 -3.28
N LEU A 260 -13.46 -2.88 -3.84
CA LEU A 260 -14.49 -3.74 -3.26
C LEU A 260 -14.24 -5.20 -3.68
N ARG A 261 -14.23 -6.11 -2.72
CA ARG A 261 -14.07 -7.55 -2.92
C ARG A 261 -15.46 -8.20 -3.01
N MET A 262 -15.78 -8.79 -4.15
CA MET A 262 -17.02 -9.51 -4.38
C MET A 262 -16.73 -11.03 -4.54
N PRO A 263 -16.64 -11.79 -3.42
CA PRO A 263 -16.28 -13.20 -3.44
C PRO A 263 -17.39 -14.03 -4.10
N LYS A 264 -17.12 -15.23 -4.59
CA LYS A 264 -18.17 -16.10 -5.18
C LYS A 264 -19.11 -15.36 -6.16
N THR A 265 -18.56 -14.47 -6.99
CA THR A 265 -19.30 -13.52 -7.84
C THR A 265 -20.49 -14.13 -8.58
N LYS A 266 -20.35 -15.36 -9.09
CA LYS A 266 -21.45 -16.04 -9.80
C LYS A 266 -22.67 -16.24 -8.90
N GLU A 267 -22.47 -16.66 -7.66
CA GLU A 267 -23.56 -16.90 -6.68
C GLU A 267 -24.27 -15.59 -6.34
N ILE A 268 -23.51 -14.51 -6.09
CA ILE A 268 -24.07 -13.18 -5.81
C ILE A 268 -24.88 -12.66 -7.00
N LEU A 269 -24.31 -12.71 -8.20
CA LEU A 269 -24.99 -12.20 -9.40
C LEU A 269 -26.16 -13.09 -9.84
N SER A 270 -26.21 -14.36 -9.42
CA SER A 270 -27.42 -15.20 -9.61
C SER A 270 -28.61 -14.69 -8.79
N ALA A 271 -28.37 -13.95 -7.70
CA ALA A 271 -29.40 -13.30 -6.90
C ALA A 271 -29.63 -11.83 -7.31
N PHE A 272 -29.20 -11.40 -8.50
CA PHE A 272 -29.28 -10.00 -8.94
C PHE A 272 -30.69 -9.40 -8.85
N ASN A 273 -31.73 -10.19 -9.14
CA ASN A 273 -33.12 -9.72 -9.09
C ASN A 273 -33.61 -9.44 -7.67
N ASP A 274 -32.93 -9.97 -6.65
CA ASP A 274 -33.24 -9.73 -5.23
C ASP A 274 -32.56 -8.46 -4.70
N MET A 275 -31.64 -7.86 -5.47
CA MET A 275 -31.00 -6.58 -5.12
C MET A 275 -31.99 -5.43 -5.31
N GLU A 276 -31.88 -4.40 -4.46
CA GLU A 276 -32.57 -3.12 -4.68
C GLU A 276 -32.10 -2.45 -5.99
N LYS A 277 -32.93 -1.57 -6.55
CA LYS A 277 -32.70 -1.00 -7.89
C LYS A 277 -31.40 -0.22 -7.97
N GLU A 278 -31.08 0.53 -6.92
CA GLU A 278 -29.86 1.31 -6.79
C GLU A 278 -28.62 0.39 -6.82
N LEU A 279 -28.67 -0.73 -6.10
CA LEU A 279 -27.60 -1.73 -6.11
C LEU A 279 -27.48 -2.44 -7.47
N GLN A 280 -28.61 -2.77 -8.12
CA GLN A 280 -28.60 -3.30 -9.49
C GLN A 280 -27.90 -2.35 -10.45
N ASP A 281 -28.20 -1.06 -10.37
CA ASP A 281 -27.63 -0.02 -11.22
C ASP A 281 -26.13 0.17 -10.90
N PHE A 282 -25.72 0.08 -9.63
CA PHE A 282 -24.31 0.07 -9.21
C PHE A 282 -23.52 -1.12 -9.79
N ILE A 283 -24.04 -2.34 -9.62
CA ILE A 283 -23.41 -3.57 -10.15
C ILE A 283 -23.31 -3.48 -11.68
N ILE A 284 -24.39 -3.09 -12.35
CA ILE A 284 -24.37 -2.89 -13.81
C ILE A 284 -23.35 -1.83 -14.18
N LYS A 285 -23.21 -0.72 -13.46
CA LYS A 285 -22.24 0.33 -13.79
C LYS A 285 -20.80 -0.20 -13.74
N TYR A 286 -20.40 -0.84 -12.65
CA TYR A 286 -19.01 -1.17 -12.37
C TYR A 286 -18.56 -2.55 -12.86
N ASN A 287 -19.45 -3.53 -12.98
CA ASN A 287 -19.07 -4.83 -13.52
C ASN A 287 -18.73 -4.72 -15.01
N LYS A 288 -17.63 -5.32 -15.44
CA LYS A 288 -17.29 -5.35 -16.88
C LYS A 288 -18.35 -6.14 -17.63
N LYS A 289 -18.74 -5.65 -18.80
CA LYS A 289 -19.61 -6.38 -19.73
C LYS A 289 -18.75 -7.30 -20.60
N CYS A 290 -19.27 -8.49 -20.88
CA CYS A 290 -18.61 -9.44 -21.76
C CYS A 290 -18.52 -8.85 -23.18
N ASP A 291 -17.29 -8.71 -23.65
CA ASP A 291 -16.90 -8.23 -24.99
C ASP A 291 -16.21 -9.32 -25.80
N ASN A 292 -16.30 -10.58 -25.35
CA ASN A 292 -15.65 -11.73 -25.97
C ASN A 292 -14.12 -11.60 -26.10
N CYS A 293 -13.45 -10.97 -25.13
CA CYS A 293 -11.98 -10.78 -25.14
C CYS A 293 -11.12 -12.05 -25.17
N GLY A 294 -11.71 -13.25 -25.08
CA GLY A 294 -11.01 -14.53 -25.14
C GLY A 294 -10.26 -14.94 -23.86
N TYR A 295 -10.15 -14.08 -22.83
CA TYR A 295 -9.39 -14.40 -21.61
C TYR A 295 -9.85 -15.69 -20.91
N CYS A 296 -11.17 -15.90 -20.79
CA CYS A 296 -11.74 -17.11 -20.18
C CYS A 296 -11.61 -18.39 -21.04
N THR A 297 -11.39 -18.22 -22.35
CA THR A 297 -11.33 -19.30 -23.33
C THR A 297 -9.91 -19.57 -23.85
N GLN A 298 -8.92 -18.72 -23.52
CA GLN A 298 -7.56 -18.75 -24.08
C GLN A 298 -6.83 -20.09 -23.94
N THR A 299 -7.11 -20.87 -22.90
CA THR A 299 -6.47 -22.16 -22.66
C THR A 299 -7.18 -23.32 -23.37
N ASP A 300 -8.39 -23.10 -23.87
CA ASP A 300 -9.17 -24.11 -24.54
C ASP A 300 -8.81 -24.18 -26.02
N LYS A 301 -8.02 -25.20 -26.38
CA LYS A 301 -7.61 -25.47 -27.76
C LYS A 301 -8.74 -26.05 -28.62
N THR A 302 -9.85 -26.50 -28.02
CA THR A 302 -10.98 -27.11 -28.75
C THR A 302 -11.94 -26.07 -29.31
N GLY A 303 -11.93 -24.85 -28.77
CA GLY A 303 -12.88 -23.79 -29.12
C GLY A 303 -14.31 -24.01 -28.60
N ALA A 304 -14.55 -25.07 -27.80
CA ALA A 304 -15.88 -25.40 -27.31
C ALA A 304 -16.29 -24.58 -26.07
N ARG A 305 -15.32 -24.06 -25.31
CA ARG A 305 -15.58 -23.29 -24.09
C ARG A 305 -16.25 -21.97 -24.45
N LYS A 306 -17.44 -21.77 -23.90
CA LYS A 306 -18.17 -20.51 -24.04
C LYS A 306 -17.59 -19.41 -23.13
N PRO A 307 -17.76 -18.13 -23.50
CA PRO A 307 -17.40 -17.01 -22.64
C PRO A 307 -18.06 -17.11 -21.26
N ASN A 308 -17.30 -16.79 -20.21
CA ASN A 308 -17.76 -16.88 -18.83
C ASN A 308 -18.42 -15.58 -18.36
N TYR A 309 -19.73 -15.48 -18.53
CA TYR A 309 -20.56 -14.37 -18.06
C TYR A 309 -21.88 -14.87 -17.46
N ILE A 310 -22.58 -13.99 -16.76
CA ILE A 310 -23.97 -14.16 -16.34
C ILE A 310 -24.82 -13.06 -16.96
N THR A 311 -26.00 -13.41 -17.47
CA THR A 311 -26.96 -12.43 -18.00
C THR A 311 -27.89 -11.98 -16.88
N VAL A 312 -27.98 -10.68 -16.67
CA VAL A 312 -28.94 -10.05 -15.73
C VAL A 312 -29.85 -9.09 -16.50
N ASN A 313 -31.07 -8.88 -16.01
CA ASN A 313 -32.04 -8.01 -16.68
C ASN A 313 -32.35 -6.75 -15.83
N ARG A 314 -32.25 -5.58 -16.46
CA ARG A 314 -32.65 -4.28 -15.89
C ARG A 314 -33.21 -3.39 -17.00
N GLY A 315 -34.41 -3.72 -17.48
CA GLY A 315 -35.01 -3.09 -18.66
C GLY A 315 -34.36 -3.49 -20.00
N LYS A 316 -33.18 -4.12 -19.94
CA LYS A 316 -32.53 -4.88 -21.02
C LYS A 316 -31.57 -5.90 -20.41
N ASP A 317 -31.08 -6.80 -21.24
CA ASP A 317 -30.12 -7.81 -20.83
C ASP A 317 -28.68 -7.26 -20.80
N TYR A 318 -27.96 -7.58 -19.73
CA TYR A 318 -26.56 -7.26 -19.53
C TYR A 318 -25.76 -8.54 -19.27
N ASN A 319 -24.77 -8.81 -20.11
CA ASN A 319 -23.85 -9.93 -19.92
C ASN A 319 -22.67 -9.51 -19.04
N LEU A 320 -22.74 -9.79 -17.74
CA LEU A 320 -21.74 -9.41 -16.75
C LEU A 320 -20.62 -10.44 -16.66
N CYS A 321 -19.38 -10.01 -16.85
CA CYS A 321 -18.20 -10.88 -16.82
C CYS A 321 -17.89 -11.40 -15.41
N LEU A 322 -17.61 -12.70 -15.29
CA LEU A 322 -17.32 -13.37 -14.01
C LEU A 322 -15.83 -13.54 -13.70
N LEU A 323 -14.94 -13.17 -14.62
CA LEU A 323 -13.48 -13.26 -14.44
C LEU A 323 -12.85 -11.88 -14.41
N PHE A 324 -11.72 -11.73 -13.73
CA PHE A 324 -10.92 -10.51 -13.75
C PHE A 324 -10.63 -10.04 -15.19
N PRO A 325 -10.68 -8.72 -15.47
CA PRO A 325 -11.01 -7.62 -14.54
C PRO A 325 -12.51 -7.40 -14.29
N GLY A 326 -13.35 -8.36 -14.64
CA GLY A 326 -14.81 -8.24 -14.64
C GLY A 326 -15.48 -7.95 -13.30
N PHE A 327 -14.92 -8.46 -12.20
CA PHE A 327 -15.39 -8.20 -10.84
C PHE A 327 -14.47 -7.27 -10.04
N ASN A 328 -13.58 -6.52 -10.69
CA ASN A 328 -12.65 -5.63 -10.01
C ASN A 328 -13.24 -4.22 -9.88
N TYR A 329 -13.86 -3.96 -8.74
CA TYR A 329 -14.56 -2.72 -8.46
C TYR A 329 -13.56 -1.81 -7.76
N CYS A 330 -12.89 -0.98 -8.54
CA CYS A 330 -11.73 -0.21 -8.09
C CYS A 330 -11.96 1.29 -8.28
N PHE A 331 -11.72 2.04 -7.22
CA PHE A 331 -11.99 3.47 -7.10
C PHE A 331 -10.73 4.20 -6.66
N THR A 332 -10.59 5.45 -7.09
CA THR A 332 -9.47 6.33 -6.73
C THR A 332 -9.89 7.51 -5.87
N ASP A 333 -11.18 7.56 -5.54
CA ASP A 333 -11.80 8.48 -4.59
C ASP A 333 -13.02 7.80 -3.96
N ILE A 334 -13.52 8.33 -2.84
CA ILE A 334 -14.73 7.87 -2.16
C ILE A 334 -15.61 9.05 -1.74
N ASN A 335 -16.79 9.14 -2.38
CA ASN A 335 -17.86 10.03 -1.97
C ASN A 335 -18.91 9.27 -1.14
N GLU A 336 -19.90 10.00 -0.60
CA GLU A 336 -20.96 9.43 0.24
C GLU A 336 -21.77 8.37 -0.50
N GLU A 337 -22.21 8.67 -1.73
CA GLU A 337 -22.96 7.76 -2.59
C GLU A 337 -22.20 6.44 -2.83
N LEU A 338 -20.89 6.51 -3.10
CA LEU A 338 -20.07 5.31 -3.31
C LEU A 338 -19.94 4.50 -2.01
N ALA A 339 -19.73 5.16 -0.86
CA ALA A 339 -19.67 4.48 0.42
C ALA A 339 -20.98 3.72 0.71
N ASP A 340 -22.13 4.35 0.47
CA ASP A 340 -23.44 3.72 0.64
C ASP A 340 -23.66 2.52 -0.28
N HIS A 341 -23.34 2.65 -1.57
CA HIS A 341 -23.44 1.53 -2.49
C HIS A 341 -22.51 0.36 -2.13
N MET A 342 -21.29 0.66 -1.62
CA MET A 342 -20.37 -0.37 -1.14
C MET A 342 -20.94 -1.08 0.09
N ILE A 343 -21.52 -0.35 1.05
CA ILE A 343 -22.18 -0.91 2.23
C ILE A 343 -23.38 -1.78 1.84
N GLN A 344 -24.24 -1.31 0.93
CA GLN A 344 -25.37 -2.08 0.40
C GLN A 344 -24.91 -3.37 -0.28
N CYS A 345 -23.85 -3.29 -1.09
CA CYS A 345 -23.29 -4.46 -1.76
C CYS A 345 -22.76 -5.47 -0.74
N LEU A 346 -21.99 -5.04 0.26
CA LEU A 346 -21.45 -5.92 1.31
C LEU A 346 -22.55 -6.57 2.16
N SER A 347 -23.59 -5.80 2.51
CA SER A 347 -24.77 -6.32 3.24
C SER A 347 -25.53 -7.37 2.42
N PHE A 348 -25.65 -7.15 1.11
CA PHE A 348 -26.24 -8.13 0.21
C PHE A 348 -25.40 -9.39 0.09
N ILE A 349 -24.07 -9.27 0.04
CA ILE A 349 -23.13 -10.40 0.05
C ILE A 349 -23.33 -11.24 1.32
N ASP A 350 -23.41 -10.61 2.49
CA ASP A 350 -23.70 -11.29 3.76
C ASP A 350 -25.03 -12.04 3.74
N THR A 351 -26.05 -11.46 3.11
CA THR A 351 -27.38 -12.07 2.98
C THR A 351 -27.40 -13.29 2.06
N VAL A 352 -26.71 -13.21 0.92
CA VAL A 352 -26.70 -14.30 -0.07
C VAL A 352 -25.77 -15.44 0.35
N LEU A 353 -24.57 -15.09 0.81
CA LEU A 353 -23.52 -16.07 1.08
C LEU A 353 -23.57 -16.64 2.50
N LYS A 354 -24.58 -16.28 3.32
CA LYS A 354 -24.83 -16.70 4.72
C LYS A 354 -23.76 -17.65 5.23
N ILE A 355 -22.91 -17.20 6.15
CA ILE A 355 -21.90 -18.08 6.78
C ILE A 355 -22.63 -19.35 7.23
N ARG A 356 -22.42 -20.44 6.49
CA ARG A 356 -23.04 -21.74 6.74
C ARG A 356 -22.17 -22.54 7.68
#